data_AF-C6W2S2-F1
#
_entry.id   AF-C6W2S2-F1
#
_cell.length_a   1.000
_cell.length_b   1.000
_cell.length_c   1.000
_cell.angle_alpha   90.00
_cell.angle_beta   90.00
_cell.angle_gamma   90.00
#
_symmetry.space_group_name_H-M   'P 1'
#
loop_
_entity.id
_entity.type
_entity.pdbx_description
1 polymer ?
#
loop_
_entity_poly.entity_id
_entity_poly.type
_entity_poly.pdbx_seq_one_letter_code
_entity_poly.pdbx_strand_id
1 'polypeptide(L)'
;MKKSIILSCVLAVALVGTLFSLPKVVVNNKGKDVDTERSQSAAAASATETAAEPSSKSHDGAALSPDQQKVVDQLRSGFNQAGDKDKVAAGIKLSDEFEKLQKFDSAAFYAEKVALLSPADENLMRAGDRYYEAYGFAVDEQKSKNLGAKTREYYQKAIDQNPGLLAAKANMAMTYVNTENPMQGIMMLREVIDADPTNELALFNLGILSMRSNQYSKAADRFRQILTNNPANTKAKFYLGVSLVELGDKEQASKVLSEVKKEEKDPAIQQAIGELEGRLGN
;
A
#
# COMPACT_ATOMS: atom_id res chain seq x y z
N MET A 1 -37.83 12.64 -41.45
CA MET A 1 -37.30 11.91 -40.28
C MET A 1 -35.84 11.45 -40.43
N LYS A 2 -35.34 10.98 -41.58
CA LYS A 2 -33.96 10.48 -41.71
C LYS A 2 -32.83 11.52 -41.68
N LYS A 3 -33.06 12.77 -42.14
CA LYS A 3 -32.02 13.82 -42.16
C LYS A 3 -31.63 14.34 -40.77
N SER A 4 -32.57 14.37 -39.82
CA SER A 4 -32.31 14.85 -38.45
C SER A 4 -31.45 13.89 -37.65
N ILE A 5 -31.64 12.57 -37.86
CA ILE A 5 -30.86 11.52 -37.17
C ILE A 5 -29.41 11.49 -37.69
N ILE A 6 -29.21 11.64 -39.01
CA ILE A 6 -27.87 11.72 -39.59
C ILE A 6 -27.12 12.95 -39.09
N LEU A 7 -27.80 14.10 -38.96
CA LEU A 7 -27.19 15.32 -38.43
C LEU A 7 -26.79 15.16 -36.95
N SER A 8 -27.61 14.50 -36.13
CA SER A 8 -27.27 14.23 -34.72
C SER A 8 -26.10 13.25 -34.56
N CYS A 9 -26.00 12.22 -35.41
CA CYS A 9 -24.87 11.28 -35.39
C CYS A 9 -23.57 11.95 -35.83
N VAL A 10 -23.61 12.82 -36.86
CA VAL A 10 -22.43 13.57 -37.31
C VAL A 10 -21.98 14.57 -36.24
N LEU A 11 -22.92 15.24 -35.55
CA LEU A 11 -22.59 16.13 -34.43
C LEU A 11 -21.93 15.38 -33.26
N ALA A 12 -22.42 14.18 -32.93
CA ALA A 12 -21.88 13.37 -31.84
C ALA A 12 -20.45 12.88 -32.13
N VAL A 13 -20.18 12.44 -33.37
CA VAL A 13 -18.83 12.00 -33.77
C VAL A 13 -17.86 13.19 -33.82
N ALA A 14 -18.32 14.37 -34.26
CA ALA A 14 -17.51 15.59 -34.22
C ALA A 14 -17.16 16.02 -32.78
N LEU A 15 -18.11 15.89 -31.83
CA LEU A 15 -17.88 16.22 -30.42
C LEU A 15 -16.84 15.31 -29.76
N VAL A 16 -16.90 14.00 -30.05
CA VAL A 16 -15.93 13.02 -29.54
C VAL A 16 -14.54 13.25 -30.14
N GLY A 17 -14.46 13.61 -31.43
CA GLY A 17 -13.20 13.98 -32.07
C GLY A 17 -12.55 15.23 -31.46
N THR A 18 -13.36 16.24 -31.10
CA THR A 18 -12.84 17.45 -30.44
C THR A 18 -12.37 17.22 -29.00
N LEU A 19 -12.99 16.30 -28.26
CA LEU A 19 -12.57 15.94 -26.90
C LEU A 19 -11.20 15.24 -26.86
N PHE A 20 -10.84 14.51 -27.92
CA PHE A 20 -9.52 13.86 -28.05
C PHE A 20 -8.41 14.80 -28.55
N SER A 21 -8.76 16.01 -29.00
CA SER A 21 -7.82 16.98 -29.56
C SER A 21 -7.48 18.12 -28.59
N LEU A 22 -7.96 18.06 -27.35
CA LEU A 22 -7.60 19.03 -26.31
C LEU A 22 -6.20 18.69 -25.74
N PRO A 23 -5.30 19.69 -25.62
CA PRO A 23 -3.99 19.48 -25.01
C PRO A 23 -4.14 19.08 -23.54
N LYS A 24 -3.51 17.97 -23.15
CA LYS A 24 -3.44 17.53 -21.75
C LYS A 24 -2.64 18.55 -20.95
N VAL A 25 -3.32 19.33 -20.10
CA VAL A 25 -2.67 20.18 -19.10
C VAL A 25 -2.18 19.27 -17.97
N VAL A 26 -0.92 18.87 -18.06
CA VAL A 26 -0.19 18.25 -16.96
C VAL A 26 0.20 19.37 -15.99
N VAL A 27 -0.30 19.31 -14.75
CA VAL A 27 0.16 20.21 -13.68
C VAL A 27 1.58 19.83 -13.34
N ASN A 28 2.53 20.65 -13.80
CA ASN A 28 3.96 20.49 -13.60
C ASN A 28 4.31 21.13 -12.24
N ASN A 29 4.54 20.31 -11.21
CA ASN A 29 5.08 20.81 -9.95
C ASN A 29 6.61 20.78 -10.04
N LYS A 30 7.21 21.90 -10.46
CA LYS A 30 8.67 22.08 -10.50
C LYS A 30 9.23 22.04 -9.08
N GLY A 31 9.76 20.89 -8.67
CA GLY A 31 10.78 20.79 -7.64
C GLY A 31 12.09 21.38 -8.17
N LYS A 32 12.68 22.27 -7.37
CA LYS A 32 13.92 23.00 -7.67
C LYS A 32 15.11 22.06 -7.86
N ASP A 33 16.00 22.50 -8.75
CA ASP A 33 17.28 21.91 -9.11
C ASP A 33 18.14 21.49 -7.90
N VAL A 34 18.74 20.30 -7.97
CA VAL A 34 19.98 19.97 -7.27
C VAL A 34 20.88 19.21 -8.25
N ASP A 35 22.02 19.82 -8.52
CA ASP A 35 23.04 19.40 -9.48
C ASP A 35 23.53 17.96 -9.27
N THR A 36 23.61 17.20 -10.36
CA THR A 36 24.24 15.87 -10.39
C THR A 36 25.64 16.01 -10.98
N GLU A 37 26.66 16.08 -10.12
CA GLU A 37 28.03 15.82 -10.58
C GLU A 37 28.29 14.31 -10.65
N ARG A 38 28.45 13.86 -11.89
CA ARG A 38 28.93 12.55 -12.31
C ARG A 38 30.41 12.43 -11.95
N SER A 39 30.80 11.32 -11.33
CA SER A 39 32.18 10.83 -11.41
C SER A 39 32.18 9.31 -11.49
N GLN A 40 32.64 8.83 -12.65
CA GLN A 40 33.01 7.44 -12.89
C GLN A 40 34.41 7.20 -12.31
N SER A 41 34.61 6.06 -11.65
CA SER A 41 35.87 5.34 -11.74
C SER A 41 35.65 3.86 -11.43
N ALA A 42 36.14 3.01 -12.32
CA ALA A 42 36.09 1.57 -12.26
C ALA A 42 37.37 1.02 -11.59
N ALA A 43 37.24 -0.06 -10.82
CA ALA A 43 38.29 -1.06 -10.66
C ALA A 43 37.68 -2.39 -10.17
N ALA A 44 38.10 -3.46 -10.83
CA ALA A 44 37.62 -4.84 -10.65
C ALA A 44 38.32 -5.54 -9.46
N ALA A 45 37.62 -6.48 -8.80
CA ALA A 45 38.09 -7.86 -8.54
C ALA A 45 37.16 -8.66 -7.61
N SER A 46 36.90 -9.92 -8.00
CA SER A 46 36.79 -11.13 -7.14
C SER A 46 35.57 -11.33 -6.22
N ALA A 47 34.58 -12.05 -6.78
CA ALA A 47 33.84 -13.18 -6.19
C ALA A 47 33.70 -13.29 -4.66
N THR A 48 32.57 -12.81 -4.15
CA THR A 48 31.63 -13.60 -3.33
C THR A 48 30.28 -12.89 -3.48
N GLU A 49 29.26 -13.53 -4.07
CA GLU A 49 27.90 -12.96 -4.15
C GLU A 49 27.28 -12.91 -2.75
N THR A 50 27.76 -11.99 -1.93
CA THR A 50 26.99 -11.44 -0.83
C THR A 50 26.16 -10.35 -1.48
N ALA A 51 24.89 -10.63 -1.80
CA ALA A 51 23.96 -9.57 -2.20
C ALA A 51 24.06 -8.45 -1.17
N ALA A 52 24.67 -7.33 -1.56
CA ALA A 52 24.89 -6.22 -0.66
C ALA A 52 23.55 -5.75 -0.12
N GLU A 53 23.47 -5.48 1.19
CA GLU A 53 22.31 -4.78 1.74
C GLU A 53 22.05 -3.53 0.90
N PRO A 54 20.76 -3.17 0.67
CA PRO A 54 20.46 -1.89 0.05
C PRO A 54 21.19 -0.78 0.80
N SER A 55 21.95 0.04 0.06
CA SER A 55 22.80 1.07 0.67
C SER A 55 21.95 2.06 1.46
N SER A 56 22.43 2.52 2.62
CA SER A 56 21.74 3.52 3.46
C SER A 56 21.35 4.81 2.72
N LYS A 57 21.95 5.08 1.55
CA LYS A 57 21.68 6.22 0.66
C LYS A 57 20.40 6.08 -0.17
N SER A 58 19.75 4.91 -0.22
CA SER A 58 18.53 4.68 -1.03
C SER A 58 17.21 4.83 -0.24
N HIS A 59 17.25 5.43 0.95
CA HIS A 59 16.10 5.49 1.84
C HIS A 59 15.75 6.93 2.23
N ASP A 60 14.52 7.33 1.91
CA ASP A 60 13.86 8.53 2.41
C ASP A 60 13.48 8.39 3.90
N GLY A 61 14.47 8.16 4.77
CA GLY A 61 14.28 8.13 6.22
C GLY A 61 15.50 8.61 6.97
N ALA A 62 15.28 9.32 8.09
CA ALA A 62 16.34 9.90 8.91
C ALA A 62 17.48 8.90 9.21
N ALA A 63 18.72 9.38 9.22
CA ALA A 63 19.86 8.57 9.61
C ALA A 63 19.63 7.98 11.01
N LEU A 64 20.07 6.74 11.23
CA LEU A 64 19.99 6.12 12.55
C LEU A 64 20.82 6.93 13.54
N SER A 65 20.32 7.07 14.78
CA SER A 65 21.12 7.62 15.86
C SER A 65 22.32 6.69 16.13
N PRO A 66 23.42 7.19 16.74
CA PRO A 66 24.55 6.35 17.09
C PRO A 66 24.18 5.11 17.92
N ASP A 67 23.20 5.25 18.83
CA ASP A 67 22.70 4.14 19.66
C ASP A 67 21.91 3.12 18.83
N GLN A 68 21.04 3.59 17.93
CA GLN A 68 20.30 2.72 17.00
C GLN A 68 21.26 1.97 16.07
N GLN A 69 22.26 2.67 15.54
CA GLN A 69 23.28 2.09 14.68
C GLN A 69 24.07 1.00 15.42
N LYS A 70 24.46 1.24 16.67
CA LYS A 70 25.15 0.24 17.50
C LYS A 70 24.31 -1.02 17.72
N VAL A 71 23.00 -0.88 17.97
CA VAL A 71 22.07 -2.02 18.11
C VAL A 71 21.99 -2.82 16.80
N VAL A 72 21.79 -2.14 15.68
CA VAL A 72 21.75 -2.77 14.35
C VAL A 72 23.05 -3.50 14.03
N ASP A 73 24.21 -2.88 14.30
CA ASP A 73 25.51 -3.49 14.03
C ASP A 73 25.76 -4.73 14.89
N GLN A 74 25.33 -4.71 16.16
CA GLN A 74 25.40 -5.88 17.03
C GLN A 74 24.53 -7.03 16.51
N LEU A 75 23.27 -6.75 16.14
CA LEU A 75 22.35 -7.74 15.58
C LEU A 75 22.86 -8.31 14.25
N ARG A 76 23.38 -7.45 13.37
CA ARG A 76 24.00 -7.83 12.09
C ARG A 76 25.22 -8.72 12.28
N SER A 77 26.10 -8.35 13.22
CA SER A 77 27.26 -9.18 13.58
C SER A 77 26.81 -10.55 14.08
N GLY A 78 25.79 -10.60 14.95
CA GLY A 78 25.18 -11.85 15.42
C GLY A 78 24.61 -12.70 14.29
N PHE A 79 23.88 -12.11 13.35
CA PHE A 79 23.35 -12.82 12.17
C PHE A 79 24.46 -13.39 11.27
N ASN A 80 25.54 -12.64 11.06
CA ASN A 80 26.64 -13.06 10.21
C ASN A 80 27.47 -14.19 10.84
N GLN A 81 27.60 -14.19 12.17
CA GLN A 81 28.37 -15.19 12.92
C GLN A 81 27.54 -16.43 13.30
N ALA A 82 26.20 -16.34 13.25
CA ALA A 82 25.31 -17.44 13.58
C ALA A 82 25.50 -18.63 12.62
N GLY A 83 25.53 -19.84 13.17
CA GLY A 83 25.41 -21.08 12.40
C GLY A 83 24.00 -21.24 11.83
N ASP A 84 23.83 -22.13 10.85
CA ASP A 84 22.61 -22.25 10.05
C ASP A 84 21.31 -22.34 10.86
N LYS A 85 21.32 -23.08 11.99
CA LYS A 85 20.16 -23.24 12.86
C LYS A 85 19.76 -21.94 13.57
N ASP A 86 20.72 -21.16 14.04
CA ASP A 86 20.48 -19.93 14.80
C ASP A 86 20.31 -18.70 13.90
N LYS A 87 20.73 -18.83 12.63
CA LYS A 87 20.70 -17.75 11.64
C LYS A 87 19.28 -17.28 11.32
N VAL A 88 18.30 -18.20 11.33
CA VAL A 88 16.87 -17.88 11.19
C VAL A 88 16.42 -16.94 12.32
N ALA A 89 16.68 -17.30 13.58
CA ALA A 89 16.27 -16.50 14.73
C ALA A 89 16.98 -15.14 14.78
N ALA A 90 18.27 -15.10 14.43
CA ALA A 90 19.02 -13.84 14.33
C ALA A 90 18.47 -12.94 13.21
N GLY A 91 18.11 -13.52 12.06
CA GLY A 91 17.57 -12.79 10.92
C GLY A 91 16.18 -12.19 11.19
N ILE A 92 15.33 -12.92 11.93
CA ILE A 92 14.02 -12.41 12.36
C ILE A 92 14.21 -11.17 13.26
N LYS A 93 15.05 -11.27 14.30
CA LYS A 93 15.33 -10.14 15.20
C LYS A 93 15.84 -8.92 14.45
N LEU A 94 16.72 -9.13 13.48
CA LEU A 94 17.27 -8.04 12.68
C LEU A 94 16.22 -7.42 11.74
N SER A 95 15.39 -8.23 11.11
CA SER A 95 14.25 -7.74 10.32
C SER A 95 13.29 -6.90 11.16
N ASP A 96 12.95 -7.36 12.36
CA ASP A 96 11.98 -6.68 13.24
C ASP A 96 12.55 -5.38 13.81
N GLU A 97 13.85 -5.33 14.13
CA GLU A 97 14.49 -4.08 14.55
C GLU A 97 14.49 -3.06 13.40
N PHE A 98 14.75 -3.48 12.15
CA PHE A 98 14.66 -2.58 11.01
C PHE A 98 13.23 -2.08 10.74
N GLU A 99 12.21 -2.93 10.87
CA GLU A 99 10.80 -2.49 10.79
C GLU A 99 10.51 -1.41 11.84
N LYS A 100 10.87 -1.66 13.10
CA LYS A 100 10.68 -0.71 14.20
C LYS A 100 11.37 0.63 13.95
N LEU A 101 12.54 0.60 13.29
CA LEU A 101 13.28 1.79 12.87
C LEU A 101 12.78 2.39 11.54
N GLN A 102 11.68 1.88 11.00
CA GLN A 102 11.08 2.26 9.72
C GLN A 102 12.05 2.16 8.53
N LYS A 103 12.98 1.20 8.61
CA LYS A 103 13.91 0.83 7.54
C LYS A 103 13.37 -0.37 6.77
N PHE A 104 12.24 -0.15 6.10
CA PHE A 104 11.44 -1.22 5.50
C PHE A 104 12.19 -2.07 4.45
N ASP A 105 13.08 -1.46 3.66
CA ASP A 105 13.88 -2.21 2.68
C ASP A 105 14.85 -3.20 3.36
N SER A 106 15.54 -2.76 4.41
CA SER A 106 16.42 -3.62 5.22
C SER A 106 15.62 -4.70 5.95
N ALA A 107 14.46 -4.34 6.48
CA ALA A 107 13.55 -5.30 7.11
C ALA A 107 13.15 -6.40 6.12
N ALA A 108 12.69 -6.02 4.92
CA ALA A 108 12.33 -6.95 3.85
C ALA A 108 13.51 -7.82 3.39
N PHE A 109 14.70 -7.24 3.27
CA PHE A 109 15.91 -7.98 2.91
C PHE A 109 16.22 -9.12 3.89
N TYR A 110 16.21 -8.84 5.20
CA TYR A 110 16.50 -9.87 6.20
C TYR A 110 15.36 -10.88 6.34
N ALA A 111 14.10 -10.46 6.20
CA ALA A 111 12.97 -11.40 6.14
C ALA A 111 13.06 -12.34 4.93
N GLU A 112 13.48 -11.85 3.76
CA GLU A 112 13.78 -12.69 2.59
C GLU A 112 14.89 -13.70 2.91
N LYS A 113 16.00 -13.29 3.55
CA LYS A 113 17.05 -14.23 3.96
C LYS A 113 16.51 -15.32 4.90
N VAL A 114 15.66 -14.94 5.86
CA VAL A 114 15.00 -15.90 6.77
C VAL A 114 14.13 -16.89 5.98
N ALA A 115 13.31 -16.40 5.05
CA ALA A 115 12.45 -17.23 4.22
C ALA A 115 13.24 -18.18 3.30
N LEU A 116 14.40 -17.77 2.80
CA LEU A 116 15.30 -18.61 2.01
C LEU A 116 16.00 -19.70 2.85
N LEU A 117 16.34 -19.39 4.10
CA LEU A 117 16.95 -20.36 5.02
C LEU A 117 15.93 -21.38 5.55
N SER A 118 14.69 -20.94 5.78
CA SER A 118 13.63 -21.77 6.34
C SER A 118 12.28 -21.40 5.70
N PRO A 119 11.91 -22.02 4.56
CA PRO A 119 10.74 -21.65 3.76
C PRO A 119 9.43 -22.21 4.34
N ALA A 120 9.20 -22.04 5.64
CA ALA A 120 7.91 -22.26 6.27
C ALA A 120 6.94 -21.13 5.89
N ASP A 121 5.64 -21.42 5.85
CA ASP A 121 4.58 -20.45 5.54
C ASP A 121 4.67 -19.19 6.40
N GLU A 122 4.98 -19.33 7.70
CA GLU A 122 5.22 -18.22 8.62
C GLU A 122 6.34 -17.27 8.16
N ASN A 123 7.46 -17.82 7.68
CA ASN A 123 8.61 -17.02 7.23
C ASN A 123 8.38 -16.43 5.84
N LEU A 124 7.69 -17.16 4.96
CA LEU A 124 7.28 -16.66 3.65
C LEU A 124 6.28 -15.51 3.81
N MET A 125 5.32 -15.65 4.72
CA MET A 125 4.37 -14.60 5.07
C MET A 125 5.10 -13.39 5.64
N ARG A 126 6.03 -13.57 6.58
CA ARG A 126 6.87 -12.47 7.10
C ARG A 126 7.61 -11.73 5.99
N ALA A 127 8.24 -12.43 5.06
CA ALA A 127 8.89 -11.79 3.92
C ALA A 127 7.89 -11.00 3.05
N GLY A 128 6.73 -11.59 2.75
CA GLY A 128 5.65 -10.93 2.02
C GLY A 128 5.16 -9.65 2.69
N ASP A 129 4.95 -9.69 4.01
CA ASP A 129 4.52 -8.55 4.82
C ASP A 129 5.54 -7.43 4.81
N ARG A 130 6.83 -7.74 5.00
CA ARG A 130 7.90 -6.73 4.97
C ARG A 130 8.06 -6.09 3.60
N TYR A 131 7.94 -6.87 2.52
CA TYR A 131 7.93 -6.30 1.18
C TYR A 131 6.69 -5.45 0.91
N TYR A 132 5.52 -5.88 1.39
CA TYR A 132 4.28 -5.13 1.23
C TYR A 132 4.33 -3.78 1.96
N GLU A 133 4.91 -3.76 3.16
CA GLU A 133 5.16 -2.54 3.90
C GLU A 133 6.13 -1.63 3.15
N ALA A 134 7.29 -2.15 2.73
CA ALA A 134 8.25 -1.39 1.93
C ALA A 134 7.63 -0.86 0.63
N TYR A 135 6.76 -1.65 -0.02
CA TYR A 135 6.00 -1.25 -1.21
C TYR A 135 5.08 -0.06 -0.93
N GLY A 136 4.41 -0.02 0.23
CA GLY A 136 3.54 1.07 0.64
C GLY A 136 4.24 2.42 0.82
N PHE A 137 5.56 2.40 1.09
CA PHE A 137 6.40 3.59 1.23
C PHE A 137 7.27 3.87 0.00
N ALA A 138 7.14 3.11 -1.09
CA ALA A 138 7.91 3.32 -2.30
C ALA A 138 7.41 4.56 -3.05
N VAL A 139 8.26 5.58 -3.15
CA VAL A 139 7.98 6.81 -3.91
C VAL A 139 8.36 6.66 -5.39
N ASP A 140 9.40 5.88 -5.68
CA ASP A 140 9.88 5.59 -7.03
C ASP A 140 9.07 4.46 -7.70
N GLU A 141 8.70 4.65 -8.97
CA GLU A 141 7.89 3.69 -9.73
C GLU A 141 8.60 2.36 -9.93
N GLN A 142 9.90 2.39 -10.25
CA GLN A 142 10.67 1.17 -10.49
C GLN A 142 10.82 0.37 -9.20
N LYS A 143 11.05 1.04 -8.07
CA LYS A 143 11.08 0.46 -6.73
C LYS A 143 9.73 -0.13 -6.36
N SER A 144 8.63 0.60 -6.57
CA SER A 144 7.27 0.11 -6.34
C SER A 144 6.97 -1.15 -7.16
N LYS A 145 7.38 -1.17 -8.45
CA LYS A 145 7.24 -2.36 -9.31
C LYS A 145 8.03 -3.55 -8.79
N ASN A 146 9.28 -3.33 -8.37
CA ASN A 146 10.16 -4.39 -7.85
C ASN A 146 9.66 -4.94 -6.51
N LEU A 147 9.33 -4.07 -5.56
CA LEU A 147 8.83 -4.45 -4.25
C LEU A 147 7.46 -5.13 -4.36
N GLY A 148 6.56 -4.61 -5.20
CA GLY A 148 5.27 -5.25 -5.46
C GLY A 148 5.43 -6.65 -6.08
N ALA A 149 6.42 -6.85 -6.95
CA ALA A 149 6.73 -8.18 -7.47
C ALA A 149 7.23 -9.14 -6.38
N LYS A 150 8.11 -8.66 -5.49
CA LYS A 150 8.59 -9.42 -4.33
C LYS A 150 7.48 -9.75 -3.33
N THR A 151 6.59 -8.80 -3.02
CA THR A 151 5.40 -9.04 -2.21
C THR A 151 4.56 -10.19 -2.78
N ARG A 152 4.26 -10.14 -4.08
CA ARG A 152 3.50 -11.19 -4.77
C ARG A 152 4.21 -12.53 -4.74
N GLU A 153 5.52 -12.55 -4.97
CA GLU A 153 6.33 -13.77 -4.94
C GLU A 153 6.22 -14.47 -3.58
N TYR A 154 6.46 -13.74 -2.48
CA TYR A 154 6.51 -14.34 -1.15
C TYR A 154 5.12 -14.68 -0.60
N TYR A 155 4.11 -13.85 -0.85
CA TYR A 155 2.74 -14.22 -0.50
C TYR A 155 2.23 -15.42 -1.29
N GLN A 156 2.54 -15.52 -2.59
CA GLN A 156 2.13 -16.69 -3.37
C GLN A 156 2.74 -17.97 -2.79
N LYS A 157 4.05 -17.97 -2.50
CA LYS A 157 4.72 -19.12 -1.86
C LYS A 157 4.08 -19.49 -0.51
N ALA A 158 3.68 -18.52 0.29
CA ALA A 158 2.99 -18.79 1.57
C ALA A 158 1.59 -19.38 1.35
N ILE A 159 0.82 -18.81 0.42
CA ILE A 159 -0.54 -19.26 0.07
C ILE A 159 -0.52 -20.67 -0.54
N ASP A 160 0.50 -21.00 -1.32
CA ASP A 160 0.68 -22.34 -1.90
C ASP A 160 0.84 -23.42 -0.83
N GLN A 161 1.42 -23.07 0.33
CA GLN A 161 1.52 -23.95 1.49
C GLN A 161 0.27 -23.92 2.36
N ASN A 162 -0.33 -22.74 2.51
CA ASN A 162 -1.50 -22.50 3.35
C ASN A 162 -2.52 -21.61 2.62
N PRO A 163 -3.48 -22.21 1.88
CA PRO A 163 -4.48 -21.45 1.12
C PRO A 163 -5.43 -20.60 1.98
N GLY A 164 -5.46 -20.81 3.29
CA GLY A 164 -6.30 -20.07 4.24
C GLY A 164 -5.76 -18.68 4.61
N LEU A 165 -4.59 -18.28 4.11
CA LEU A 165 -3.96 -16.99 4.38
C LEU A 165 -4.66 -15.83 3.63
N LEU A 166 -5.92 -15.56 3.98
CA LEU A 166 -6.76 -14.55 3.33
C LEU A 166 -6.17 -13.13 3.44
N ALA A 167 -5.50 -12.80 4.55
CA ALA A 167 -4.82 -11.52 4.72
C ALA A 167 -3.68 -11.33 3.71
N ALA A 168 -2.86 -12.35 3.50
CA ALA A 168 -1.80 -12.35 2.49
C ALA A 168 -2.38 -12.17 1.08
N LYS A 169 -3.47 -12.88 0.76
CA LYS A 169 -4.17 -12.73 -0.52
C LYS A 169 -4.72 -11.32 -0.73
N ALA A 170 -5.31 -10.70 0.30
CA ALA A 170 -5.79 -9.33 0.26
C ALA A 170 -4.67 -8.29 0.10
N ASN A 171 -3.54 -8.44 0.81
CA ASN A 171 -2.39 -7.55 0.65
C ASN A 171 -1.73 -7.72 -0.72
N MET A 172 -1.58 -8.96 -1.20
CA MET A 172 -1.11 -9.26 -2.55
C MET A 172 -1.97 -8.56 -3.61
N ALA A 173 -3.30 -8.61 -3.45
CA ALA A 173 -4.24 -7.95 -4.35
C ALA A 173 -4.01 -6.44 -4.46
N MET A 174 -3.67 -5.77 -3.35
CA MET A 174 -3.40 -4.33 -3.35
C MET A 174 -2.17 -3.94 -4.16
N THR A 175 -1.22 -4.84 -4.36
CA THR A 175 -0.04 -4.59 -5.22
C THR A 175 -0.37 -4.53 -6.72
N TYR A 176 -1.57 -4.99 -7.13
CA TYR A 176 -2.03 -4.90 -8.52
C TYR A 176 -2.80 -3.61 -8.82
N VAL A 177 -3.35 -2.96 -7.80
CA VAL A 177 -4.28 -1.83 -7.95
C VAL A 177 -3.66 -0.64 -8.66
N ASN A 178 -2.37 -0.36 -8.44
CA ASN A 178 -1.66 0.75 -9.07
C ASN A 178 -0.82 0.30 -10.28
N THR A 179 -1.15 -0.86 -10.86
CA THR A 179 -0.48 -1.40 -12.05
C THR A 179 -1.39 -1.27 -13.27
N GLU A 180 -0.91 -1.72 -14.43
CA GLU A 180 -1.72 -1.84 -15.65
C GLU A 180 -2.90 -2.82 -15.50
N ASN A 181 -2.91 -3.67 -14.46
CA ASN A 181 -3.89 -4.72 -14.25
C ASN A 181 -4.68 -4.58 -12.92
N PRO A 182 -5.36 -3.44 -12.66
CA PRO A 182 -6.06 -3.22 -11.38
C PRO A 182 -7.22 -4.19 -11.15
N MET A 183 -7.83 -4.70 -12.23
CA MET A 183 -8.94 -5.64 -12.14
C MET A 183 -8.54 -6.97 -11.50
N GLN A 184 -7.29 -7.41 -11.68
CA GLN A 184 -6.77 -8.61 -11.04
C GLN A 184 -6.83 -8.50 -9.52
N GLY A 185 -6.39 -7.36 -8.96
CA GLY A 185 -6.48 -7.11 -7.51
C GLY A 185 -7.94 -7.09 -7.02
N ILE A 186 -8.85 -6.47 -7.77
CA ILE A 186 -10.27 -6.44 -7.40
C ILE A 186 -10.87 -7.85 -7.38
N MET A 187 -10.53 -8.71 -8.35
CA MET A 187 -10.99 -10.10 -8.38
C MET A 187 -10.45 -10.88 -7.17
N MET A 188 -9.17 -10.72 -6.85
CA MET A 188 -8.58 -11.39 -5.68
C MET A 188 -9.24 -10.95 -4.36
N LEU A 189 -9.55 -9.67 -4.19
CA LEU A 189 -10.28 -9.18 -3.00
C LEU A 189 -11.71 -9.73 -2.92
N ARG A 190 -12.37 -9.91 -4.08
CA ARG A 190 -13.69 -10.56 -4.13
C ARG A 190 -13.60 -12.02 -3.71
N GLU A 191 -12.60 -12.75 -4.19
CA GLU A 191 -12.38 -14.14 -3.76
C GLU A 191 -12.12 -14.25 -2.25
N VAL A 192 -11.46 -13.26 -1.64
CA VAL A 192 -11.30 -13.20 -0.18
C VAL A 192 -12.66 -13.02 0.52
N ILE A 193 -13.53 -12.15 0.02
CA ILE A 193 -14.87 -11.93 0.56
C ILE A 193 -15.79 -13.14 0.33
N ASP A 194 -15.63 -13.85 -0.80
CA ASP A 194 -16.38 -15.07 -1.07
C ASP A 194 -16.00 -16.19 -0.09
N ALA A 195 -14.73 -16.24 0.34
CA ALA A 195 -14.25 -17.16 1.36
C ALA A 195 -14.62 -16.73 2.79
N ASP A 196 -14.54 -15.44 3.09
CA ASP A 196 -14.90 -14.84 4.37
C ASP A 196 -15.65 -13.51 4.13
N PRO A 197 -17.00 -13.53 4.16
CA PRO A 197 -17.82 -12.34 3.93
C PRO A 197 -17.63 -11.24 4.97
N THR A 198 -17.01 -11.56 6.12
CA THR A 198 -16.77 -10.63 7.22
C THR A 198 -15.34 -10.09 7.24
N ASN A 199 -14.51 -10.47 6.27
CA ASN A 199 -13.10 -10.10 6.22
C ASN A 199 -12.92 -8.57 6.16
N GLU A 200 -12.58 -7.97 7.31
CA GLU A 200 -12.51 -6.52 7.44
C GLU A 200 -11.49 -5.91 6.47
N LEU A 201 -10.33 -6.55 6.29
CA LEU A 201 -9.27 -6.05 5.41
C LEU A 201 -9.73 -6.00 3.95
N ALA A 202 -10.37 -7.05 3.44
CA ALA A 202 -10.84 -7.09 2.06
C ALA A 202 -12.02 -6.13 1.82
N LEU A 203 -12.96 -6.06 2.76
CA LEU A 203 -14.06 -5.09 2.73
C LEU A 203 -13.53 -3.67 2.72
N PHE A 204 -12.55 -3.38 3.58
CA PHE A 204 -11.94 -2.06 3.69
C PHE A 204 -11.24 -1.68 2.39
N ASN A 205 -10.40 -2.59 1.85
CA ASN A 205 -9.68 -2.37 0.60
C ASN A 205 -10.65 -2.12 -0.56
N LEU A 206 -11.71 -2.94 -0.74
CA LEU A 206 -12.72 -2.67 -1.77
C LEU A 206 -13.49 -1.36 -1.52
N GLY A 207 -13.70 -0.97 -0.27
CA GLY A 207 -14.27 0.34 0.09
C GLY A 207 -13.40 1.49 -0.44
N ILE A 208 -12.10 1.45 -0.15
CA ILE A 208 -11.12 2.44 -0.64
C ILE A 208 -11.07 2.46 -2.18
N LEU A 209 -11.04 1.29 -2.83
CA LEU A 209 -11.06 1.21 -4.30
C LEU A 209 -12.35 1.77 -4.92
N SER A 210 -13.47 1.57 -4.23
CA SER A 210 -14.75 2.15 -4.63
C SER A 210 -14.72 3.67 -4.53
N MET A 211 -14.18 4.24 -3.45
CA MET A 211 -14.00 5.69 -3.31
C MET A 211 -13.08 6.26 -4.41
N ARG A 212 -11.95 5.61 -4.68
CA ARG A 212 -11.02 6.03 -5.77
C ARG A 212 -11.69 6.07 -7.14
N SER A 213 -12.75 5.27 -7.33
CA SER A 213 -13.53 5.21 -8.56
C SER A 213 -14.82 6.03 -8.48
N ASN A 214 -14.96 6.93 -7.49
CA ASN A 214 -16.16 7.73 -7.20
C ASN A 214 -17.44 6.91 -6.95
N GLN A 215 -17.32 5.63 -6.61
CA GLN A 215 -18.44 4.74 -6.29
C GLN A 215 -18.75 4.80 -4.78
N TYR A 216 -19.06 6.00 -4.28
CA TYR A 216 -19.23 6.27 -2.85
C TYR A 216 -20.35 5.46 -2.19
N SER A 217 -21.42 5.14 -2.93
CA SER A 217 -22.48 4.24 -2.43
C SER A 217 -21.95 2.85 -2.12
N LYS A 218 -21.16 2.25 -3.02
CA LYS A 218 -20.53 0.94 -2.77
C LYS A 218 -19.52 1.02 -1.63
N ALA A 219 -18.76 2.12 -1.54
CA ALA A 219 -17.83 2.33 -0.44
C ALA A 219 -18.56 2.36 0.91
N ALA A 220 -19.64 3.15 1.02
CA ALA A 220 -20.46 3.24 2.23
C ALA A 220 -21.04 1.88 2.63
N ASP A 221 -21.49 1.07 1.68
CA ASP A 221 -22.01 -0.28 1.96
C ASP A 221 -20.94 -1.22 2.50
N ARG A 222 -19.71 -1.15 1.96
CA ARG A 222 -18.57 -1.94 2.45
C ARG A 222 -18.17 -1.53 3.87
N PHE A 223 -18.09 -0.23 4.15
CA PHE A 223 -17.77 0.24 5.50
C PHE A 223 -18.89 -0.08 6.50
N ARG A 224 -20.17 -0.02 6.10
CA ARG A 224 -21.29 -0.49 6.93
C ARG A 224 -21.21 -1.98 7.26
N GLN A 225 -20.75 -2.81 6.32
CA GLN A 225 -20.53 -4.24 6.59
C GLN A 225 -19.46 -4.46 7.65
N ILE A 226 -18.34 -3.72 7.59
CA ILE A 226 -17.31 -3.76 8.64
C ILE A 226 -17.92 -3.37 9.98
N LEU A 227 -18.65 -2.25 10.04
CA LEU A 227 -19.23 -1.73 11.28
C LEU A 227 -20.36 -2.58 11.86
N THR A 228 -20.96 -3.47 11.06
CA THR A 228 -21.93 -4.46 11.55
C THR A 228 -21.24 -5.50 12.43
N ASN A 229 -20.03 -5.94 12.06
CA ASN A 229 -19.28 -6.96 12.78
C ASN A 229 -18.32 -6.35 13.83
N ASN A 230 -17.80 -5.15 13.54
CA ASN A 230 -16.88 -4.43 14.40
C ASN A 230 -17.30 -2.95 14.52
N PRO A 231 -18.26 -2.64 15.41
CA PRO A 231 -18.74 -1.28 15.64
C PRO A 231 -17.66 -0.33 16.20
N ALA A 232 -16.54 -0.85 16.71
CA ALA A 232 -15.45 -0.05 17.27
C ALA A 232 -14.40 0.36 16.21
N ASN A 233 -14.56 -0.06 14.95
CA ASN A 233 -13.61 0.28 13.89
C ASN A 233 -13.73 1.77 13.48
N THR A 234 -13.05 2.65 14.21
CA THR A 234 -13.07 4.11 14.00
C THR A 234 -12.58 4.49 12.59
N LYS A 235 -11.66 3.73 12.00
CA LYS A 235 -11.21 3.93 10.61
C LYS A 235 -12.36 3.72 9.62
N ALA A 236 -13.11 2.61 9.74
CA ALA A 236 -14.27 2.35 8.89
C ALA A 236 -15.38 3.40 9.11
N LYS A 237 -15.61 3.86 10.34
CA LYS A 237 -16.52 5.00 10.62
C LYS A 237 -16.07 6.26 9.89
N PHE A 238 -14.80 6.61 9.94
CA PHE A 238 -14.27 7.79 9.25
C PHE A 238 -14.53 7.72 7.74
N TYR A 239 -14.15 6.61 7.09
CA TYR A 239 -14.37 6.47 5.65
C TYR A 239 -15.84 6.31 5.25
N LEU A 240 -16.70 5.79 6.12
CA LEU A 240 -18.15 5.87 5.96
C LEU A 240 -18.61 7.33 5.98
N GLY A 241 -18.15 8.12 6.95
CA GLY A 241 -18.42 9.56 7.04
C GLY A 241 -18.01 10.30 5.77
N VAL A 242 -16.79 10.08 5.28
CA VAL A 242 -16.31 10.64 4.01
C VAL A 242 -17.24 10.23 2.86
N SER A 243 -17.57 8.95 2.74
CA SER A 243 -18.44 8.45 1.66
C SER A 243 -19.84 9.07 1.71
N LEU A 244 -20.39 9.31 2.90
CA LEU A 244 -21.70 9.94 3.08
C LEU A 244 -21.68 11.44 2.72
N VAL A 245 -20.60 12.15 3.03
CA VAL A 245 -20.40 13.55 2.59
C VAL A 245 -20.43 13.62 1.06
N GLU A 246 -19.72 12.74 0.37
CA GLU A 246 -19.70 12.71 -1.10
C GLU A 246 -21.05 12.30 -1.72
N LEU A 247 -21.87 11.55 -0.99
CA LEU A 247 -23.24 11.21 -1.40
C LEU A 247 -24.26 12.33 -1.09
N GLY A 248 -23.86 13.36 -0.33
CA GLY A 248 -24.75 14.42 0.12
C GLY A 248 -25.71 14.01 1.24
N ASP A 249 -25.50 12.86 1.89
CA ASP A 249 -26.28 12.41 3.04
C ASP A 249 -25.80 13.12 4.30
N LYS A 250 -26.18 14.41 4.41
CA LYS A 250 -25.67 15.32 5.44
C LYS A 250 -25.98 14.83 6.86
N GLU A 251 -27.18 14.29 7.07
CA GLU A 251 -27.63 13.85 8.40
C GLU A 251 -26.79 12.67 8.92
N GLN A 252 -26.65 11.62 8.14
CA GLN A 252 -25.85 10.46 8.55
C GLN A 252 -24.36 10.80 8.62
N ALA A 253 -23.85 11.61 7.68
CA ALA A 253 -22.46 12.05 7.68
C ALA A 253 -22.11 12.80 8.98
N SER A 254 -22.89 13.81 9.37
CA SER A 254 -22.66 14.56 10.61
C SER A 254 -22.69 13.67 11.84
N LYS A 255 -23.63 12.72 11.91
CA LYS A 255 -23.71 11.79 13.04
C LYS A 255 -22.43 10.95 13.15
N VAL A 256 -22.04 10.27 12.09
CA VAL A 256 -20.88 9.36 12.09
C VAL A 256 -19.59 10.13 12.35
N LEU A 257 -19.39 11.27 11.70
CA LEU A 257 -18.20 12.10 11.91
C LEU A 257 -18.10 12.60 13.36
N SER A 258 -19.23 12.93 14.01
CA SER A 258 -19.24 13.34 15.42
C SER A 258 -18.81 12.22 16.37
N GLU A 259 -19.11 10.96 16.03
CA GLU A 259 -18.65 9.79 16.80
C GLU A 259 -17.14 9.60 16.63
N VAL A 260 -16.64 9.66 15.39
CA VAL A 260 -15.19 9.58 15.11
C VAL A 260 -14.44 10.69 15.84
N LYS A 261 -14.96 11.92 15.83
CA LYS A 261 -14.34 13.08 16.51
C LYS A 261 -14.17 12.87 18.02
N LYS A 262 -15.09 12.12 18.64
CA LYS A 262 -15.03 11.80 20.08
C LYS A 262 -13.98 10.73 20.37
N GLU A 263 -13.86 9.73 19.50
CA GLU A 263 -12.97 8.57 19.68
C GLU A 263 -11.52 8.87 19.26
N GLU A 264 -11.34 9.50 18.09
CA GLU A 264 -10.03 9.78 17.51
C GLU A 264 -9.46 11.10 18.06
N LYS A 265 -8.15 11.18 18.26
CA LYS A 265 -7.45 12.38 18.77
C LYS A 265 -6.29 12.80 17.88
N ASP A 266 -5.97 12.03 16.85
CA ASP A 266 -4.99 12.42 15.85
C ASP A 266 -5.34 13.80 15.25
N PRO A 267 -4.42 14.78 15.30
CA PRO A 267 -4.69 16.14 14.82
C PRO A 267 -5.05 16.21 13.33
N ALA A 268 -4.47 15.34 12.49
CA ALA A 268 -4.76 15.34 11.06
C ALA A 268 -6.16 14.80 10.78
N ILE A 269 -6.58 13.76 11.50
CA ILE A 269 -7.95 13.25 11.40
C ILE A 269 -8.95 14.29 11.93
N GLN A 270 -8.65 14.96 13.04
CA GLN A 270 -9.49 16.03 13.59
C GLN A 270 -9.66 17.20 12.61
N GLN A 271 -8.57 17.60 11.94
CA GLN A 271 -8.62 18.61 10.89
C GLN A 271 -9.49 18.15 9.71
N ALA A 272 -9.28 16.93 9.22
CA ALA A 272 -10.05 16.37 8.11
C ALA A 272 -11.55 16.32 8.44
N ILE A 273 -11.92 15.94 9.66
CA ILE A 273 -13.32 15.97 10.13
C ILE A 273 -13.88 17.40 10.07
N GLY A 274 -13.13 18.40 10.53
CA GLY A 274 -13.57 19.80 10.48
C GLY A 274 -13.81 20.30 9.05
N GLU A 275 -12.95 19.92 8.10
CA GLU A 275 -13.12 20.24 6.68
C GLU A 275 -14.38 19.58 6.09
N LEU A 276 -14.63 18.32 6.44
CA LEU A 276 -15.84 17.60 6.02
C LEU A 276 -17.11 18.22 6.62
N GLU A 277 -17.09 18.58 7.91
CA GLU A 277 -18.21 19.27 8.59
C GLU A 277 -18.51 20.62 7.92
N GLY A 278 -17.47 21.39 7.55
CA GLY A 278 -17.62 22.65 6.83
C GLY A 278 -18.31 22.49 5.46
N ARG A 279 -18.03 21.39 4.74
CA ARG A 279 -18.70 21.06 3.47
C ARG A 279 -20.18 20.72 3.65
N LEU A 280 -20.57 20.18 4.81
CA LEU A 280 -21.97 19.86 5.12
C LEU A 280 -22.79 21.11 5.49
N GLY A 281 -22.15 22.12 6.10
CA GLY A 281 -22.79 23.37 6.53
C GLY A 281 -23.06 24.39 5.42
N ASN A 282 -22.36 24.28 4.28
CA ASN A 282 -22.59 25.07 3.06
C ASN A 282 -23.62 24.41 2.14
#